data_AF-A0A1J1AC50-F1
#
_entry.id   AF-A0A1J1AC50-F1
#
_cell.length_a   1.000
_cell.length_b   1.000
_cell.length_c   1.000
_cell.angle_alpha   90.00
_cell.angle_beta   90.00
_cell.angle_gamma   90.00
#
_symmetry.space_group_name_H-M   'P 1'
#
loop_
_entity.id
_entity.type
_entity.pdbx_description
1 polymer ?
#
loop_
_entity_poly.entity_id
_entity_poly.type
_entity_poly.pdbx_seq_one_letter_code
_entity_poly.pdbx_strand_id
1 'polypeptide(L)'
;MRGRAAIAGGTLGVLVLGALAPDLVDKPLAWTLSILPSGRSLAHSLLTAGALGAGSVLLLRNPGRRRQAGVFLFGYVGHIVADAVPDLVAGDPEALFFWNWPFAPHPTLSNDYSFVGQLFELGDQLRLLVAGEFSALGWVGIELVFVLVVGLLWLFDGAPGCRCLKLDRHRH
;
A
#
# COMPACT_ATOMS: atom_id res chain seq x y z
N MET A 1 29.66 -4.48 10.30
CA MET A 1 28.23 -4.69 10.59
C MET A 1 27.36 -3.43 10.43
N ARG A 2 27.84 -2.22 10.78
CA ARG A 2 27.09 -0.94 10.63
C ARG A 2 26.60 -0.62 9.20
N GLY A 3 27.39 -0.93 8.16
CA GLY A 3 27.00 -0.66 6.77
C GLY A 3 25.81 -1.50 6.25
N ARG A 4 25.68 -2.76 6.69
CA ARG A 4 24.55 -3.62 6.27
C ARG A 4 23.21 -3.17 6.86
N ALA A 5 23.21 -2.64 8.08
CA ALA A 5 22.01 -2.14 8.75
C ALA A 5 21.46 -0.85 8.11
N ALA A 6 22.34 0.08 7.73
CA ALA A 6 21.94 1.31 7.03
C ALA A 6 21.39 1.04 5.61
N ILE A 7 21.98 0.07 4.88
CA ILE A 7 21.50 -0.35 3.56
C ILE A 7 20.14 -1.07 3.67
N ALA A 8 19.93 -1.86 4.73
CA ALA A 8 18.65 -2.50 5.00
C ALA A 8 17.55 -1.47 5.31
N GLY A 9 17.82 -0.47 6.15
CA GLY A 9 16.88 0.62 6.44
C GLY A 9 16.49 1.44 5.21
N GLY A 10 17.47 1.79 4.36
CA GLY A 10 17.19 2.51 3.11
C GLY A 10 16.40 1.68 2.09
N THR A 11 16.67 0.37 2.01
CA THR A 11 15.92 -0.53 1.11
C THR A 11 14.48 -0.69 1.58
N LEU A 12 14.25 -0.86 2.90
CA LEU A 12 12.92 -0.96 3.48
C LEU A 12 12.12 0.34 3.28
N GLY A 13 12.74 1.51 3.48
CA GLY A 13 12.08 2.78 3.24
C GLY A 13 11.59 2.92 1.79
N VAL A 14 12.42 2.53 0.81
CA VAL A 14 12.03 2.54 -0.61
C VAL A 14 10.88 1.56 -0.90
N LEU A 15 10.88 0.38 -0.27
CA LEU A 15 9.80 -0.59 -0.40
C LEU A 15 8.47 -0.03 0.14
N VAL A 16 8.51 0.53 1.36
CA VAL A 16 7.33 1.15 2.00
C VAL A 16 6.81 2.33 1.18
N LEU A 17 7.70 3.19 0.67
CA LEU A 17 7.31 4.27 -0.22
C LEU A 17 6.64 3.74 -1.50
N GLY A 18 7.16 2.65 -2.06
CA GLY A 18 6.55 1.96 -3.20
C GLY A 18 5.14 1.47 -2.89
N ALA A 19 4.98 0.78 -1.77
CA ALA A 19 3.68 0.25 -1.34
C ALA A 19 2.66 1.35 -1.06
N LEU A 20 3.07 2.47 -0.44
CA LEU A 20 2.15 3.57 -0.12
C LEU A 20 1.84 4.49 -1.31
N ALA A 21 2.68 4.49 -2.35
CA ALA A 21 2.58 5.45 -3.44
C ALA A 21 1.23 5.45 -4.19
N PRO A 22 0.61 4.29 -4.52
CA PRO A 22 -0.71 4.28 -5.16
C PRO A 22 -1.76 5.03 -4.35
N ASP A 23 -1.84 4.74 -3.07
CA ASP A 23 -2.77 5.34 -2.12
C ASP A 23 -2.54 6.83 -1.90
N LEU A 24 -1.27 7.24 -1.77
CA LEU A 24 -0.92 8.65 -1.59
C LEU A 24 -1.28 9.52 -2.79
N VAL A 25 -1.45 8.93 -3.97
CA VAL A 25 -1.91 9.62 -5.18
C VAL A 25 -3.44 9.56 -5.27
N ASP A 26 -4.00 8.36 -5.30
CA ASP A 26 -5.42 8.21 -5.66
C ASP A 26 -6.34 8.70 -4.55
N LYS A 27 -6.05 8.39 -3.28
CA LYS A 27 -6.95 8.72 -2.17
C LYS A 27 -7.13 10.23 -1.98
N PRO A 28 -6.08 11.08 -1.92
CA PRO A 28 -6.28 12.53 -1.82
C PRO A 28 -6.99 13.12 -3.05
N LEU A 29 -6.64 12.64 -4.25
CA LEU A 29 -7.22 13.13 -5.50
C LEU A 29 -8.69 12.74 -5.67
N ALA A 30 -9.12 11.60 -5.13
CA ALA A 30 -10.51 11.17 -5.14
C ALA A 30 -11.31 11.74 -3.96
N TRP A 31 -10.85 11.50 -2.72
CA TRP A 31 -11.65 11.71 -1.51
C TRP A 31 -11.71 13.16 -1.03
N THR A 32 -10.71 13.97 -1.38
CA THR A 32 -10.60 15.37 -0.94
C THR A 32 -10.79 16.34 -2.10
N LEU A 33 -10.17 16.05 -3.24
CA LEU A 33 -10.16 16.95 -4.39
C LEU A 33 -11.22 16.60 -5.44
N SER A 34 -11.83 15.41 -5.37
CA SER A 34 -12.83 14.92 -6.33
C SER A 34 -12.37 15.00 -7.80
N ILE A 35 -11.05 14.93 -8.04
CA ILE A 35 -10.43 14.96 -9.37
C ILE A 35 -10.51 13.59 -10.02
N LEU A 36 -10.21 12.55 -9.24
CA LEU A 36 -10.30 11.16 -9.70
C LEU A 36 -11.68 10.59 -9.40
N PRO A 37 -12.13 9.58 -10.17
CA PRO A 37 -13.44 8.97 -9.99
C PRO A 37 -13.52 8.06 -8.75
N SER A 38 -12.39 7.54 -8.26
CA SER A 38 -12.33 6.64 -7.11
C SER A 38 -10.95 6.65 -6.47
N GLY A 39 -10.86 6.21 -5.20
CA GLY A 39 -9.60 6.02 -4.48
C GLY A 39 -8.73 4.88 -5.02
N ARG A 40 -9.22 4.09 -5.99
CA ARG A 40 -8.47 3.10 -6.77
C ARG A 40 -8.70 3.39 -8.25
N SER A 41 -7.87 4.24 -8.87
CA SER A 41 -8.00 4.54 -10.30
C SER A 41 -6.68 4.81 -11.00
N LEU A 42 -6.09 6.01 -10.89
CA LEU A 42 -4.96 6.43 -11.72
C LEU A 42 -3.70 5.63 -11.35
N ALA A 43 -3.29 5.71 -10.09
CA ALA A 43 -2.08 5.07 -9.61
C ALA A 43 -2.29 3.56 -9.32
N HIS A 44 -3.54 3.11 -9.19
CA HIS A 44 -3.83 1.67 -9.12
C HIS A 44 -3.98 1.00 -10.50
N SER A 45 -3.90 1.75 -11.61
CA SER A 45 -4.00 1.20 -12.96
C SER A 45 -2.74 0.46 -13.41
N LEU A 46 -2.93 -0.56 -14.25
CA LEU A 46 -1.83 -1.27 -14.92
C LEU A 46 -1.10 -0.36 -15.91
N LEU A 47 -1.78 0.65 -16.47
CA LEU A 47 -1.17 1.65 -17.32
C LEU A 47 -0.09 2.43 -16.57
N THR A 48 -0.41 2.97 -15.39
CA THR A 48 0.55 3.72 -14.57
C THR A 48 1.65 2.81 -14.05
N ALA A 49 1.32 1.61 -13.56
CA ALA A 49 2.32 0.62 -13.13
C ALA A 49 3.30 0.27 -14.27
N GLY A 50 2.76 0.03 -15.47
CA GLY A 50 3.55 -0.26 -16.67
C GLY A 50 4.43 0.93 -17.09
N ALA A 51 3.91 2.15 -17.06
CA ALA A 51 4.66 3.36 -17.37
C ALA A 51 5.83 3.60 -16.39
N LEU A 52 5.59 3.41 -15.08
CA LEU A 52 6.65 3.48 -14.06
C LEU A 52 7.69 2.37 -14.26
N GLY A 53 7.25 1.15 -14.56
CA GLY A 53 8.09 0.02 -14.91
C GLY A 53 9.00 0.33 -16.10
N ALA A 54 8.43 0.73 -17.23
CA ALA A 54 9.15 1.09 -18.45
C ALA A 54 10.10 2.27 -18.21
N GLY A 55 9.64 3.32 -17.54
CA GLY A 55 10.47 4.49 -17.20
C GLY A 55 11.68 4.10 -16.36
N SER A 56 11.52 3.18 -15.40
CA SER A 56 12.63 2.71 -14.59
C SER A 56 13.69 1.94 -15.40
N VAL A 57 13.27 1.16 -16.40
CA VAL A 57 14.17 0.38 -17.26
C VAL A 57 14.87 1.28 -18.27
N LEU A 58 14.15 2.22 -18.88
CA LEU A 58 14.64 3.05 -19.97
C LEU A 58 15.51 4.23 -19.51
N LEU A 59 15.20 4.81 -18.33
CA LEU A 59 15.80 6.08 -17.91
C LEU A 59 16.93 5.90 -16.88
N LEU A 60 16.99 4.78 -16.16
CA LEU A 60 17.99 4.57 -15.11
C LEU A 60 19.20 3.78 -15.60
N ARG A 61 20.33 4.47 -15.78
CA ARG A 61 21.60 3.85 -16.20
C ARG A 61 22.47 3.35 -15.04
N ASN A 62 22.27 3.89 -13.84
CA ASN A 62 23.08 3.51 -12.67
C ASN A 62 22.53 2.23 -12.00
N PRO A 63 23.35 1.19 -11.77
CA PRO A 63 22.90 -0.08 -11.17
C PRO A 63 22.25 0.07 -9.78
N GLY A 64 22.77 0.96 -8.93
CA GLY A 64 22.21 1.23 -7.61
C GLY A 64 20.82 1.86 -7.70
N ARG A 65 20.62 2.81 -8.62
CA ARG A 65 19.31 3.42 -8.89
C ARG A 65 18.32 2.41 -9.47
N ARG A 66 18.76 1.53 -10.37
CA ARG A 66 17.93 0.45 -10.92
C ARG A 66 17.47 -0.51 -9.82
N ARG A 67 18.36 -0.88 -8.89
CA ARG A 67 17.99 -1.69 -7.73
C ARG A 67 16.94 -1.01 -6.85
N GLN A 68 17.12 0.27 -6.54
CA GLN A 68 16.14 1.03 -5.75
C GLN A 68 14.79 1.13 -6.48
N ALA A 69 14.78 1.40 -7.78
CA ALA A 69 13.55 1.42 -8.57
C ALA A 69 12.86 0.06 -8.61
N GLY A 70 13.62 -1.04 -8.71
CA GLY A 70 13.06 -2.39 -8.63
C GLY A 70 12.39 -2.66 -7.27
N VAL A 71 13.00 -2.21 -6.16
CA VAL A 71 12.42 -2.35 -4.81
C VAL A 71 11.15 -1.50 -4.66
N PHE A 72 11.16 -0.26 -5.18
CA PHE A 72 9.99 0.59 -5.21
C PHE A 72 8.85 -0.06 -6.00
N LEU A 73 9.13 -0.52 -7.23
CA LEU A 73 8.14 -1.17 -8.10
C LEU A 73 7.60 -2.46 -7.50
N PHE A 74 8.43 -3.22 -6.78
CA PHE A 74 7.98 -4.41 -6.08
C PHE A 74 6.94 -4.06 -5.00
N GLY A 75 7.18 -3.01 -4.21
CA GLY A 75 6.18 -2.51 -3.26
C GLY A 75 4.92 -2.00 -3.94
N TYR A 76 5.09 -1.20 -5.00
CA TYR A 76 4.00 -0.59 -5.77
C TYR A 76 3.06 -1.63 -6.40
N VAL A 77 3.62 -2.60 -7.13
CA VAL A 77 2.86 -3.68 -7.76
C VAL A 77 2.27 -4.60 -6.69
N GLY A 78 3.02 -4.89 -5.62
CA GLY A 78 2.54 -5.68 -4.49
C GLY A 78 1.29 -5.08 -3.86
N HIS A 79 1.24 -3.77 -3.67
CA HIS A 79 0.06 -3.05 -3.19
C HIS A 79 -1.13 -3.22 -4.14
N ILE A 80 -0.95 -2.94 -5.44
CA ILE A 80 -2.02 -3.07 -6.46
C ILE A 80 -2.60 -4.49 -6.50
N VAL A 81 -1.74 -5.50 -6.38
CA VAL A 81 -2.17 -6.91 -6.35
C VAL A 81 -2.89 -7.25 -5.05
N ALA A 82 -2.38 -6.78 -3.90
CA ALA A 82 -2.99 -7.02 -2.61
C ALA A 82 -4.41 -6.45 -2.55
N ASP A 83 -4.63 -5.25 -3.07
CA ASP A 83 -5.94 -4.60 -3.14
C ASP A 83 -6.95 -5.40 -3.99
N ALA A 84 -6.48 -6.19 -4.96
CA ALA A 84 -7.35 -7.03 -5.79
C ALA A 84 -7.76 -8.36 -5.12
N VAL A 85 -7.05 -8.80 -4.07
CA VAL A 85 -7.32 -10.09 -3.42
C VAL A 85 -8.73 -10.22 -2.84
N PRO A 86 -9.28 -9.23 -2.11
CA PRO A 86 -10.63 -9.33 -1.57
C PRO A 86 -11.67 -9.52 -2.68
N ASP A 87 -11.53 -8.74 -3.75
CA ASP A 87 -12.43 -8.73 -4.92
C ASP A 87 -12.38 -10.08 -5.67
N LEU A 88 -11.16 -10.62 -5.86
CA LEU A 88 -10.94 -11.94 -6.46
C LEU A 88 -11.55 -13.07 -5.62
N VAL A 89 -11.39 -13.01 -4.29
CA VAL A 89 -11.95 -14.02 -3.37
C VAL A 89 -13.47 -13.93 -3.31
N ALA A 90 -14.03 -12.73 -3.39
CA ALA A 90 -15.46 -12.50 -3.48
C ALA A 90 -16.07 -12.95 -4.82
N GLY A 91 -15.23 -13.21 -5.84
CA GLY A 91 -15.68 -13.56 -7.18
C GLY A 91 -16.31 -12.39 -7.91
N ASP A 92 -15.89 -11.16 -7.59
CA ASP A 92 -16.36 -9.93 -8.23
C ASP A 92 -15.28 -9.39 -9.19
N PRO A 93 -15.26 -9.87 -10.45
CA PRO A 93 -14.31 -9.37 -11.45
C PRO A 93 -14.59 -7.92 -11.85
N GLU A 94 -15.80 -7.39 -11.59
CA GLU A 94 -16.11 -6.00 -11.92
C GLU A 94 -15.42 -5.02 -10.97
N ALA A 95 -15.19 -5.42 -9.73
CA ALA A 95 -14.38 -4.65 -8.78
C ALA A 95 -12.90 -4.52 -9.21
N LEU A 96 -12.40 -5.35 -10.14
CA LEU A 96 -11.03 -5.28 -10.66
C LEU A 96 -10.84 -4.29 -11.80
N PHE A 97 -11.91 -3.64 -12.26
CA PHE A 97 -11.85 -2.79 -13.44
C PHE A 97 -10.92 -1.57 -13.29
N PHE A 98 -10.60 -1.15 -12.06
CA PHE A 98 -9.60 -0.10 -11.81
C PHE A 98 -8.24 -0.34 -12.48
N TRP A 99 -7.87 -1.60 -12.70
CA TRP A 99 -6.65 -1.97 -13.45
C TRP A 99 -6.60 -1.39 -14.86
N ASN A 100 -7.75 -1.15 -15.49
CA ASN A 100 -7.88 -0.70 -16.87
C ASN A 100 -8.16 0.81 -17.02
N TRP A 101 -8.18 1.57 -15.93
CA TRP A 101 -8.33 3.02 -16.01
C TRP A 101 -7.21 3.65 -16.86
N PRO A 102 -7.46 4.65 -17.73
CA PRO A 102 -8.71 5.40 -17.94
C PRO A 102 -9.55 4.93 -19.14
N PHE A 103 -9.35 3.72 -19.66
CA PHE A 103 -9.83 3.39 -21.01
C PHE A 103 -11.34 3.18 -21.15
N ALA A 104 -12.09 2.98 -20.05
CA ALA A 104 -13.54 2.90 -20.07
C ALA A 104 -14.18 3.43 -18.77
N PRO A 105 -15.44 3.91 -18.81
CA PRO A 105 -16.22 4.14 -17.59
C PRO A 105 -16.42 2.79 -16.89
N HIS A 106 -16.11 2.74 -15.60
CA HIS A 106 -16.18 1.51 -14.82
C HIS A 106 -17.28 1.63 -13.76
N PRO A 107 -18.23 0.67 -13.68
CA PRO A 107 -19.39 0.76 -12.79
C PRO A 107 -19.02 0.93 -11.31
N THR A 108 -17.88 0.39 -10.92
CA THR A 108 -17.37 0.32 -9.55
C THR A 108 -16.46 1.49 -9.16
N LEU A 109 -16.09 2.36 -10.11
CA LEU A 109 -15.25 3.54 -9.85
C LEU A 109 -16.08 4.77 -9.47
N SER A 110 -17.23 4.64 -8.82
CA SER A 110 -18.03 5.82 -8.44
C SER A 110 -17.37 6.63 -7.32
N ASN A 111 -17.60 7.94 -7.38
CA ASN A 111 -17.01 8.94 -6.47
C ASN A 111 -17.77 9.05 -5.14
N ASP A 112 -18.44 7.99 -4.70
CA ASP A 112 -19.33 8.04 -3.53
C ASP A 112 -18.57 8.14 -2.19
N TYR A 113 -17.24 8.14 -2.24
CA TYR A 113 -16.36 8.18 -1.08
C TYR A 113 -15.80 9.59 -0.85
N SER A 114 -16.13 10.18 0.30
CA SER A 114 -15.45 11.37 0.82
C SER A 114 -14.45 10.99 1.92
N PHE A 115 -13.43 11.83 2.12
CA PHE A 115 -12.44 11.59 3.18
C PHE A 115 -13.10 11.47 4.56
N VAL A 116 -14.10 12.31 4.83
CA VAL A 116 -14.86 12.29 6.09
C VAL A 116 -15.70 11.01 6.22
N GLY A 117 -16.31 10.55 5.13
CA GLY A 117 -17.03 9.26 5.10
C GLY A 117 -16.12 8.09 5.47
N GLN A 118 -14.92 8.05 4.90
CA GLN A 118 -13.93 7.02 5.21
C GLN A 118 -13.50 7.04 6.70
N LEU A 119 -13.44 8.23 7.31
CA LEU A 119 -13.11 8.35 8.73
C LEU A 119 -14.23 7.81 9.64
N PHE A 120 -15.49 8.00 9.24
CA PHE A 120 -16.62 7.41 9.96
C PHE A 120 -16.64 5.88 9.84
N GLU A 121 -16.41 5.35 8.63
CA GLU A 121 -16.30 3.91 8.38
C GLU A 121 -15.21 3.27 9.26
N LEU A 122 -14.03 3.91 9.33
CA LEU A 122 -12.97 3.48 10.23
C LEU A 122 -13.42 3.49 11.70
N GLY A 123 -14.16 4.52 12.12
CA GLY A 123 -14.71 4.62 13.46
C GLY A 123 -15.65 3.46 13.80
N ASP A 124 -16.48 3.04 12.85
CA ASP A 124 -17.38 1.91 13.02
C ASP A 124 -16.64 0.58 13.09
N GLN A 125 -15.64 0.36 12.23
CA GLN A 125 -14.77 -0.81 12.32
C GLN A 125 -14.02 -0.89 13.65
N LEU A 126 -13.53 0.25 14.17
CA LEU A 126 -12.89 0.31 15.48
C LEU A 126 -13.86 -0.01 16.63
N ARG A 127 -15.12 0.43 16.54
CA ARG A 127 -16.15 0.09 17.52
C ARG A 127 -16.41 -1.42 17.55
N LEU A 128 -16.57 -2.05 16.39
CA LEU A 128 -16.74 -3.50 16.27
C LEU A 128 -15.54 -4.24 16.88
N LEU A 129 -14.32 -3.78 16.60
CA LEU A 129 -13.10 -4.37 17.14
C LEU A 129 -13.05 -4.29 18.68
N VAL A 130 -13.35 -3.12 19.24
CA VAL A 130 -13.35 -2.91 20.71
C VAL A 130 -14.48 -3.66 21.40
N ALA A 131 -15.64 -3.79 20.75
CA ALA A 131 -16.76 -4.58 21.24
C ALA A 131 -16.52 -6.11 21.17
N GLY A 132 -15.45 -6.55 20.48
CA GLY A 132 -15.14 -7.97 20.30
C GLY A 132 -16.04 -8.64 19.25
N GLU A 133 -16.69 -7.86 18.40
CA GLU A 133 -17.60 -8.34 17.34
C GLU A 133 -16.82 -8.74 16.08
N PHE A 134 -15.85 -9.65 16.24
CA PHE A 134 -14.92 -10.02 15.17
C PHE A 134 -15.59 -10.60 13.92
N SER A 135 -16.74 -11.27 14.06
CA SER A 135 -17.52 -11.78 12.93
C SER A 135 -18.13 -10.67 12.07
N ALA A 136 -18.33 -9.47 12.63
CA ALA A 136 -18.88 -8.31 11.94
C ALA A 136 -17.80 -7.48 11.21
N LEU A 137 -16.51 -7.73 11.46
CA LEU A 137 -15.40 -7.01 10.81
C LEU A 137 -15.22 -7.38 9.33
N GLY A 138 -15.86 -8.45 8.86
CA GLY A 138 -15.73 -8.92 7.49
C GLY A 138 -14.27 -9.14 7.08
N TRP A 139 -13.86 -8.57 5.95
CA TRP A 139 -12.51 -8.70 5.41
C TRP A 139 -11.43 -8.06 6.30
N VAL A 140 -11.74 -6.95 6.98
CA VAL A 140 -10.79 -6.26 7.87
C VAL A 140 -10.33 -7.19 9.00
N GLY A 141 -11.19 -8.11 9.47
CA GLY A 141 -10.80 -9.12 10.45
C GLY A 141 -9.66 -10.02 9.95
N ILE A 142 -9.69 -10.42 8.67
CA ILE A 142 -8.65 -11.23 8.04
C ILE A 142 -7.34 -10.44 7.94
N GLU A 143 -7.42 -9.18 7.53
CA GLU A 143 -6.26 -8.28 7.43
C GLU A 143 -5.60 -8.07 8.80
N LEU A 144 -6.38 -7.85 9.85
CA LEU A 144 -5.87 -7.71 11.21
C LEU A 144 -5.15 -8.98 11.69
N VAL A 145 -5.69 -10.16 11.39
CA VAL A 145 -5.01 -11.44 11.70
C VAL A 145 -3.71 -11.55 10.92
N PHE A 146 -3.71 -11.20 9.62
CA PHE A 146 -2.50 -11.22 8.80
C PHE A 146 -1.43 -10.27 9.35
N VAL A 147 -1.79 -9.03 9.66
CA VAL A 147 -0.90 -8.04 10.29
C VAL A 147 -0.37 -8.54 11.63
N LEU A 148 -1.22 -9.15 12.46
CA LEU A 148 -0.81 -9.73 13.74
C LEU A 148 0.22 -10.85 13.53
N VAL A 149 -0.04 -11.79 12.61
CA VAL A 149 0.87 -12.90 12.33
C VAL A 149 2.22 -12.37 11.82
N VAL A 150 2.21 -11.46 10.84
CA VAL A 150 3.44 -10.86 10.30
C VAL A 150 4.17 -10.07 11.39
N GLY A 151 3.45 -9.33 12.23
CA GLY A 151 4.01 -8.58 13.35
C GLY A 151 4.64 -9.48 14.40
N LEU A 152 4.00 -10.61 14.73
CA LEU A 152 4.55 -11.62 15.63
C LEU A 152 5.81 -12.24 15.04
N LEU A 153 5.81 -12.64 13.78
CA LEU A 153 6.99 -13.16 13.09
C LEU A 153 8.14 -12.14 13.11
N TRP A 154 7.85 -10.87 12.85
CA TRP A 154 8.83 -9.79 12.93
C TRP A 154 9.40 -9.61 14.35
N LEU A 155 8.57 -9.78 15.40
CA LEU A 155 9.03 -9.78 16.80
C LEU A 155 9.88 -11.02 17.11
N PHE A 156 9.47 -12.20 16.64
CA PHE A 156 10.24 -13.44 16.77
C PHE A 156 11.62 -13.34 16.10
N ASP A 157 11.71 -12.62 14.96
CA ASP A 157 12.96 -12.30 14.27
C ASP A 157 13.79 -11.20 14.98
N GLY A 158 13.36 -10.74 16.15
CA GLY A 158 14.09 -9.79 16.98
C GLY A 158 13.91 -8.33 16.57
N ALA A 159 12.77 -7.99 15.96
CA ALA A 159 12.40 -6.64 15.53
C ALA A 159 13.50 -5.95 14.68
N PRO A 160 13.92 -6.57 13.57
CA PRO A 160 14.98 -6.02 12.73
C PRO A 160 14.61 -4.60 12.26
N GLY A 161 15.58 -3.67 12.37
CA GLY A 161 15.40 -2.24 12.05
C GLY A 161 15.25 -1.32 13.27
N CYS A 162 14.68 -1.78 14.39
CA CYS A 162 14.49 -0.93 15.58
C CYS A 162 15.79 -0.58 16.33
N ARG A 163 16.84 -1.40 16.20
CA ARG A 163 18.15 -1.17 16.85
C ARG A 163 18.95 -0.01 16.25
N CYS A 164 18.59 0.51 15.08
CA CYS A 164 19.24 1.67 14.46
C CYS A 164 18.86 3.01 15.09
N LEU A 165 17.75 3.09 15.84
CA LEU A 165 17.28 4.32 16.49
C LEU A 165 17.91 4.56 17.88
N LYS A 166 18.63 3.59 18.45
CA LYS A 166 19.16 3.65 19.82
C LYS A 166 20.61 4.14 19.96
N LEU A 167 21.30 4.50 18.87
CA LEU A 167 22.74 4.79 18.89
C LEU A 167 23.16 6.25 18.69
N ASP A 168 22.24 7.22 18.69
CA ASP A 168 22.58 8.66 18.60
C ASP A 168 22.44 9.45 19.91
N ARG A 169 22.20 8.79 21.05
CA ARG A 169 21.95 9.48 22.33
C ARG A 169 23.17 9.60 23.26
N HIS A 170 24.40 9.48 22.76
CA HIS A 170 25.62 9.73 23.55
C HIS A 170 26.79 10.21 22.68
N ARG A 171 26.73 11.45 22.18
CA ARG A 171 27.91 12.29 21.89
C ARG A 171 27.55 13.77 22.08
N HIS A 172 27.56 14.22 23.33
CA HIS A 172 27.93 15.58 23.71
C HIS A 172 29.16 15.47 24.60
#